data_AF-A0A535QS50-F1
#
_entry.id   AF-A0A535QS50-F1
#
_cell.length_a   1.000
_cell.length_b   1.000
_cell.length_c   1.000
_cell.angle_alpha   90.00
_cell.angle_beta   90.00
_cell.angle_gamma   90.00
#
_symmetry.space_group_name_H-M   'P 1'
#
loop_
_entity.id
_entity.type
_entity.pdbx_description
1 polymer ?
#
loop_
_entity_poly.entity_id
_entity_poly.type
_entity_poly.pdbx_seq_one_letter_code
_entity_poly.pdbx_strand_id
1 'polypeptide(L)'
;MAAKKPATYCNPFWTESFPDPFVLKVRGRYYAYATEHETYPPADSWVFPILTSSDLVQWREIGKAMPAFGQPYGRYWAPEVTVHNGQFLLYYAVHTSEFTGGIRVAVADRPEGPFTDSGQDLTSSLFPWAIDPHVFRDQDGQWYLYMTIEYWDDPGGFIGSGNIVDRLIDPFTLQGHPTRVTSPQHQWQLFEAQREARGGVDWYTVEGPAVMRHRG
;
A
#
# COMPACT_ATOMS: atom_id res chain seq x y z
N MET A 1 -24.82 34.65 1.05
CA MET A 1 -23.68 33.87 0.52
C MET A 1 -24.22 32.89 -0.50
N ALA A 2 -23.70 32.88 -1.73
CA ALA A 2 -24.16 31.92 -2.74
C ALA A 2 -23.67 30.52 -2.35
N ALA A 3 -24.57 29.53 -2.35
CA ALA A 3 -24.20 28.14 -2.15
C ALA A 3 -23.19 27.73 -3.25
N LYS A 4 -22.03 27.24 -2.84
CA LYS A 4 -21.00 26.75 -3.77
C LYS A 4 -21.59 25.53 -4.48
N LYS A 5 -21.81 25.61 -5.79
CA LYS A 5 -22.24 24.47 -6.61
C LYS A 5 -21.28 23.29 -6.35
N PRO A 6 -21.77 22.04 -6.25
CA PRO A 6 -20.90 20.88 -6.17
C PRO A 6 -19.96 20.89 -7.39
N ALA A 7 -18.66 20.69 -7.16
CA ALA A 7 -17.75 20.44 -8.25
C ALA A 7 -18.15 19.10 -8.91
N THR A 8 -18.46 19.11 -10.19
CA THR A 8 -18.74 17.90 -10.97
C THR A 8 -17.46 17.44 -11.64
N TYR A 9 -17.29 16.13 -11.76
CA TYR A 9 -16.13 15.51 -12.39
C TYR A 9 -16.57 14.29 -13.22
N CYS A 10 -15.71 13.84 -14.15
CA CYS A 10 -15.94 12.64 -14.96
C CYS A 10 -14.67 11.80 -14.98
N ASN A 11 -14.80 10.52 -14.61
CA ASN A 11 -13.71 9.56 -14.72
C ASN A 11 -13.51 9.09 -16.17
N PRO A 12 -12.31 8.60 -16.53
CA PRO A 12 -11.10 8.56 -15.71
C PRO A 12 -10.32 9.90 -15.73
N PHE A 13 -9.56 10.18 -14.66
CA PHE A 13 -8.70 11.38 -14.55
C PHE A 13 -7.28 11.20 -15.07
N TRP A 14 -6.90 9.96 -15.35
CA TRP A 14 -5.63 9.55 -15.92
C TRP A 14 -5.93 8.37 -16.85
N THR A 15 -5.39 8.41 -18.07
CA THR A 15 -5.71 7.41 -19.10
C THR A 15 -4.70 6.28 -19.20
N GLU A 16 -3.56 6.42 -18.53
CA GLU A 16 -2.54 5.37 -18.46
C GLU A 16 -2.74 4.52 -17.20
N SER A 17 -2.06 3.38 -17.15
CA SER A 17 -2.18 2.48 -16.01
C SER A 17 -1.51 3.08 -14.77
N PHE A 18 -2.27 3.18 -13.68
CA PHE A 18 -1.83 3.73 -12.39
C PHE A 18 -2.46 2.93 -11.23
N PRO A 19 -2.02 1.66 -11.06
CA PRO A 19 -2.62 0.72 -10.11
C PRO A 19 -2.34 1.10 -8.65
N ASP A 20 -3.27 0.74 -7.77
CA ASP A 20 -3.18 0.95 -6.32
C ASP A 20 -2.93 2.42 -5.93
N PRO A 21 -3.74 3.38 -6.45
CA PRO A 21 -3.48 4.80 -6.28
C PRO A 21 -3.67 5.25 -4.83
N PHE A 22 -2.60 5.69 -4.19
CA PHE A 22 -2.65 6.41 -2.92
C PHE A 22 -2.49 7.92 -3.15
N VAL A 23 -3.36 8.75 -2.55
CA VAL A 23 -3.32 10.22 -2.70
C VAL A 23 -3.02 10.93 -1.39
N LEU A 24 -1.86 11.60 -1.34
CA LEU A 24 -1.45 12.48 -0.25
C LEU A 24 -1.76 13.95 -0.57
N LYS A 25 -2.33 14.69 0.39
CA LYS A 25 -2.47 16.15 0.31
C LYS A 25 -1.40 16.86 1.13
N VAL A 26 -0.58 17.68 0.49
CA VAL A 26 0.49 18.46 1.11
C VAL A 26 0.36 19.92 0.70
N ARG A 27 0.18 20.82 1.69
CA ARG A 27 0.19 22.29 1.48
C ARG A 27 -0.68 22.76 0.27
N GLY A 28 -1.86 22.18 0.12
CA GLY A 28 -2.82 22.54 -0.95
C GLY A 28 -2.58 21.87 -2.30
N ARG A 29 -1.62 20.96 -2.40
CA ARG A 29 -1.33 20.13 -3.58
C ARG A 29 -1.56 18.66 -3.26
N TYR A 30 -1.89 17.88 -4.27
CA TYR A 30 -2.07 16.43 -4.18
C TYR A 30 -0.92 15.73 -4.89
N TYR A 31 -0.51 14.61 -4.32
CA TYR A 31 0.51 13.69 -4.84
C TYR A 31 -0.11 12.31 -4.83
N ALA A 32 -0.20 11.68 -6.00
CA ALA A 32 -0.66 10.30 -6.11
C ALA A 32 0.55 9.39 -6.36
N TYR A 33 0.57 8.23 -5.73
CA TYR A 33 1.62 7.20 -5.87
C TYR A 33 0.93 5.90 -6.29
N ALA A 34 1.60 5.08 -7.10
CA ALA A 34 1.06 3.82 -7.60
C ALA A 34 2.11 2.73 -7.64
N THR A 35 1.63 1.49 -7.78
CA THR A 35 2.42 0.29 -8.03
C THR A 35 3.33 0.44 -9.27
N GLU A 36 4.54 -0.13 -9.18
CA GLU A 36 5.47 -0.22 -10.31
C GLU A 36 5.00 -1.25 -11.34
N HIS A 37 5.12 -0.90 -12.63
CA HIS A 37 4.73 -1.77 -13.73
C HIS A 37 5.71 -2.90 -13.99
N GLU A 38 7.02 -2.64 -13.82
CA GLU A 38 8.05 -3.65 -14.08
C GLU A 38 8.19 -4.63 -12.90
N THR A 39 8.11 -5.94 -13.17
CA THR A 39 8.20 -6.98 -12.13
C THR A 39 9.61 -7.10 -11.53
N TYR A 40 10.67 -6.79 -12.28
CA TYR A 40 12.06 -6.85 -11.81
C TYR A 40 12.85 -5.64 -12.34
N PRO A 41 12.53 -4.43 -11.85
CA PRO A 41 13.19 -3.22 -12.32
C PRO A 41 14.70 -3.31 -12.05
N PRO A 42 15.56 -2.90 -12.99
CA PRO A 42 17.01 -2.91 -12.79
C PRO A 42 17.43 -2.14 -11.53
N ALA A 43 18.56 -2.51 -10.94
CA ALA A 43 19.15 -1.72 -9.85
C ALA A 43 19.34 -0.27 -10.29
N ASP A 44 19.06 0.67 -9.38
CA ASP A 44 19.16 2.12 -9.60
C ASP A 44 18.22 2.70 -10.68
N SER A 45 17.37 1.88 -11.32
CA SER A 45 16.17 2.39 -11.99
C SER A 45 15.19 2.93 -10.95
N TRP A 46 14.15 3.66 -11.37
CA TRP A 46 13.20 4.24 -10.42
C TRP A 46 11.87 3.50 -10.40
N VAL A 47 11.24 3.48 -9.22
CA VAL A 47 9.96 2.80 -8.94
C VAL A 47 8.95 3.72 -8.27
N PHE A 48 7.68 3.32 -8.34
CA PHE A 48 6.50 4.04 -7.83
C PHE A 48 6.24 5.36 -8.56
N PRO A 49 5.54 5.34 -9.70
CA PRO A 49 5.19 6.56 -10.43
C PRO A 49 4.37 7.53 -9.57
N ILE A 50 4.63 8.82 -9.76
CA ILE A 50 4.04 9.92 -9.01
C ILE A 50 3.29 10.85 -9.95
N LEU A 51 2.00 11.08 -9.66
CA LEU A 51 1.23 12.16 -10.25
C LEU A 51 1.09 13.31 -9.25
N THR A 52 0.91 14.54 -9.74
CA THR A 52 0.53 15.68 -8.91
C THR A 52 -0.65 16.45 -9.49
N SER A 53 -1.49 16.99 -8.61
CA SER A 53 -2.67 17.79 -8.96
C SER A 53 -2.89 18.93 -7.96
N SER A 54 -3.56 19.99 -8.39
CA SER A 54 -4.09 21.04 -7.49
C SER A 54 -5.58 20.88 -7.19
N ASP A 55 -6.30 20.05 -7.92
CA ASP A 55 -7.78 20.00 -7.90
C ASP A 55 -8.37 18.57 -7.90
N LEU A 56 -7.53 17.53 -7.87
CA LEU A 56 -7.88 16.11 -7.98
C LEU A 56 -8.45 15.69 -9.35
N VAL A 57 -8.50 16.61 -10.33
CA VAL A 57 -9.09 16.37 -11.65
C VAL A 57 -8.00 16.38 -12.72
N GLN A 58 -7.16 17.41 -12.73
CA GLN A 58 -6.06 17.54 -13.67
C GLN A 58 -4.77 17.03 -13.01
N TRP A 59 -4.21 15.97 -13.58
CA TRP A 59 -3.00 15.32 -13.08
C TRP A 59 -1.86 15.45 -14.08
N ARG A 60 -0.64 15.48 -13.56
CA ARG A 60 0.58 15.37 -14.36
C ARG A 60 1.56 14.44 -13.66
N GLU A 61 2.25 13.61 -14.42
CA GLU A 61 3.35 12.82 -13.91
C GLU A 61 4.56 13.70 -13.58
N ILE A 62 5.26 13.39 -12.48
CA ILE A 62 6.46 14.13 -12.04
C ILE A 62 7.66 13.22 -11.80
N GLY A 63 7.60 11.96 -12.25
CA GLY A 63 8.64 10.97 -12.09
C GLY A 63 8.22 9.87 -11.11
N LYS A 64 9.20 9.25 -10.48
CA LYS A 64 9.06 8.08 -9.62
C LYS A 64 9.69 8.34 -8.26
N ALA A 65 9.28 7.61 -7.22
CA ALA A 65 9.57 7.99 -5.83
C ALA A 65 10.97 7.61 -5.34
N MET A 66 11.50 6.46 -5.72
CA MET A 66 12.78 5.96 -5.21
C MET A 66 13.52 5.04 -6.20
N PRO A 67 14.84 4.84 -6.02
CA PRO A 67 15.56 3.81 -6.76
C PRO A 67 15.13 2.39 -6.35
N ALA A 68 15.05 1.50 -7.32
CA ALA A 68 14.90 0.06 -7.13
C ALA A 68 16.20 -0.56 -6.64
N PHE A 69 16.08 -1.60 -5.81
CA PHE A 69 17.21 -2.39 -5.32
C PHE A 69 17.86 -3.25 -6.41
N GLY A 70 17.11 -3.56 -7.48
CA GLY A 70 17.46 -4.62 -8.42
C GLY A 70 17.28 -6.02 -7.84
N GLN A 71 17.72 -7.03 -8.59
CA GLN A 71 17.55 -8.44 -8.19
C GLN A 71 18.21 -8.75 -6.84
N PRO A 72 17.59 -9.61 -6.00
CA PRO A 72 16.40 -10.41 -6.28
C PRO A 72 15.07 -9.67 -6.08
N TYR A 73 15.09 -8.41 -5.65
CA TYR A 73 13.88 -7.66 -5.36
C TYR A 73 13.15 -7.27 -6.64
N GLY A 74 11.89 -7.65 -6.71
CA GLY A 74 10.94 -7.27 -7.72
C GLY A 74 9.62 -6.82 -7.10
N ARG A 75 8.59 -6.62 -7.94
CA ARG A 75 7.20 -6.47 -7.50
C ARG A 75 7.04 -5.38 -6.42
N TYR A 76 7.30 -4.14 -6.82
CA TYR A 76 7.18 -2.97 -5.97
C TYR A 76 5.73 -2.51 -6.00
N TRP A 77 4.99 -2.74 -4.92
CA TRP A 77 3.52 -2.64 -4.91
C TRP A 77 2.96 -1.70 -3.84
N ALA A 78 1.81 -1.12 -4.17
CA ALA A 78 0.89 -0.37 -3.33
C ALA A 78 1.57 0.61 -2.36
N PRO A 79 2.32 1.61 -2.87
CA PRO A 79 3.00 2.57 -2.01
C PRO A 79 1.98 3.52 -1.36
N GLU A 80 2.05 3.68 -0.05
CA GLU A 80 1.35 4.74 0.69
C GLU A 80 2.34 5.70 1.36
N VAL A 81 2.01 6.99 1.38
CA VAL A 81 2.88 8.03 1.98
C VAL A 81 2.17 8.75 3.12
N THR A 82 2.83 8.81 4.27
CA THR A 82 2.38 9.57 5.43
C THR A 82 3.44 10.59 5.88
N VAL A 83 3.07 11.49 6.78
CA VAL A 83 3.95 12.57 7.26
C VAL A 83 4.21 12.41 8.75
N HIS A 84 5.49 12.34 9.12
CA HIS A 84 5.95 12.26 10.51
C HIS A 84 7.11 13.23 10.74
N ASN A 85 7.00 14.10 11.74
CA ASN A 85 8.04 15.07 12.11
C ASN A 85 8.62 15.91 10.94
N GLY A 86 7.77 16.27 9.97
CA GLY A 86 8.17 17.05 8.80
C GLY A 86 8.82 16.25 7.67
N GLN A 87 9.00 14.93 7.85
CA GLN A 87 9.45 13.99 6.83
C GLN A 87 8.28 13.20 6.25
N PHE A 88 8.50 12.67 5.05
CA PHE A 88 7.58 11.80 4.33
C PHE A 88 8.06 10.36 4.49
N LEU A 89 7.15 9.48 4.88
CA LEU A 89 7.39 8.05 5.04
C LEU A 89 6.57 7.31 3.99
N LEU A 90 7.24 6.61 3.08
CA LEU A 90 6.63 5.77 2.05
C LEU A 90 6.68 4.32 2.51
N TYR A 91 5.53 3.75 2.83
CA TYR A 91 5.36 2.34 3.13
C TYR A 91 4.99 1.61 1.85
N TYR A 92 5.62 0.48 1.57
CA TYR A 92 5.40 -0.26 0.34
C TYR A 92 5.68 -1.73 0.51
N ALA A 93 5.10 -2.55 -0.37
CA ALA A 93 5.45 -3.95 -0.47
C ALA A 93 6.53 -4.17 -1.53
N VAL A 94 7.48 -5.06 -1.25
CA VAL A 94 8.47 -5.51 -2.23
C VAL A 94 8.77 -6.99 -2.03
N HIS A 95 8.83 -7.73 -3.13
CA HIS A 95 8.85 -9.19 -3.10
C HIS A 95 10.04 -9.74 -3.88
N THR A 96 10.71 -10.75 -3.32
CA THR A 96 11.82 -11.45 -3.98
C THR A 96 11.35 -12.67 -4.76
N SER A 97 10.11 -13.12 -4.54
CA SER A 97 9.44 -14.18 -5.29
C SER A 97 7.92 -13.91 -5.38
N GLU A 98 7.12 -14.86 -5.89
CA GLU A 98 5.66 -14.71 -5.87
C GLU A 98 5.08 -14.78 -4.44
N PHE A 99 5.73 -15.54 -3.55
CA PHE A 99 5.23 -15.86 -2.20
C PHE A 99 6.23 -15.49 -1.10
N THR A 100 7.16 -14.60 -1.40
CA THR A 100 8.16 -14.13 -0.44
C THR A 100 8.38 -12.64 -0.62
N GLY A 101 8.06 -11.90 0.43
CA GLY A 101 8.17 -10.45 0.44
C GLY A 101 7.49 -9.87 1.67
N GLY A 102 7.63 -8.56 1.80
CA GLY A 102 7.19 -7.88 3.00
C GLY A 102 7.01 -6.39 2.79
N ILE A 103 6.58 -5.75 3.86
CA ILE A 103 6.39 -4.31 3.90
C ILE A 103 7.66 -3.64 4.40
N ARG A 104 8.11 -2.65 3.65
CA ARG A 104 9.25 -1.80 3.99
C ARG A 104 8.80 -0.35 4.12
N VAL A 105 9.68 0.48 4.66
CA VAL A 105 9.48 1.93 4.77
C VAL A 105 10.70 2.69 4.27
N ALA A 106 10.46 3.70 3.46
CA ALA A 106 11.45 4.63 2.94
C ALA A 106 11.14 6.07 3.39
N VAL A 107 12.16 6.93 3.44
CA VAL A 107 12.07 8.29 4.01
C VAL A 107 12.50 9.34 2.98
N ALA A 108 11.79 10.46 2.92
CA ALA A 108 12.15 11.63 2.13
C ALA A 108 11.84 12.95 2.87
N ASP A 109 12.53 14.03 2.47
CA ASP A 109 12.23 15.39 2.96
C ASP A 109 11.13 16.09 2.15
N ARG A 110 10.74 15.51 1.01
CA ARG A 110 9.77 16.06 0.05
C ARG A 110 8.79 14.97 -0.40
N PRO A 111 7.54 15.33 -0.71
CA PRO A 111 6.56 14.33 -1.15
C PRO A 111 6.94 13.69 -2.50
N GLU A 112 7.66 14.40 -3.37
CA GLU A 112 8.17 13.85 -4.63
C GLU A 112 9.46 13.00 -4.49
N GLY A 113 9.99 12.82 -3.28
CA GLY A 113 11.24 12.10 -3.05
C GLY A 113 12.50 12.95 -3.33
N PRO A 114 13.67 12.30 -3.56
CA PRO A 114 13.86 10.84 -3.54
C PRO A 114 13.57 10.26 -2.15
N PHE A 115 12.85 9.14 -2.11
CA PHE A 115 12.75 8.32 -0.90
C PHE A 115 13.94 7.38 -0.80
N THR A 116 14.50 7.27 0.40
CA THR A 116 15.60 6.35 0.72
C THR A 116 15.05 5.27 1.64
N ASP A 117 15.18 4.00 1.23
CA ASP A 117 14.77 2.85 2.07
C ASP A 117 15.48 2.88 3.43
N SER A 118 14.75 2.56 4.50
CA SER A 118 15.27 2.56 5.87
C SER A 118 16.16 1.35 6.21
N GLY A 119 16.22 0.35 5.34
CA GLY A 119 16.83 -0.94 5.59
C GLY A 119 15.90 -1.95 6.29
N GLN A 120 14.72 -1.53 6.76
CA GLN A 120 13.83 -2.36 7.57
C GLN A 120 12.75 -3.04 6.73
N ASP A 121 12.62 -4.36 6.88
CA ASP A 121 11.41 -5.13 6.52
C ASP A 121 10.60 -5.36 7.78
N LEU A 122 9.47 -4.65 7.88
CA LEU A 122 8.61 -4.59 9.07
C LEU A 122 7.94 -5.93 9.37
N THR A 123 7.79 -6.79 8.36
CA THR A 123 6.96 -8.00 8.42
C THR A 123 7.76 -9.29 8.40
N SER A 124 9.04 -9.25 8.01
CA SER A 124 9.90 -10.42 7.80
C SER A 124 9.97 -11.42 8.96
N SER A 125 9.79 -10.96 10.21
CA SER A 125 9.80 -11.81 11.42
C SER A 125 8.43 -12.38 11.78
N LEU A 126 7.36 -11.88 11.16
CA LEU A 126 5.96 -12.20 11.48
C LEU A 126 5.32 -13.05 10.39
N PHE A 127 5.57 -12.70 9.13
CA PHE A 127 4.92 -13.30 7.97
C PHE A 127 5.93 -13.51 6.84
N PRO A 128 5.83 -14.62 6.08
CA PRO A 128 6.65 -14.84 4.90
C PRO A 128 6.25 -13.96 3.71
N TRP A 129 5.02 -13.43 3.74
CA TRP A 129 4.39 -12.68 2.67
C TRP A 129 3.41 -11.66 3.26
N ALA A 130 3.58 -10.39 2.89
CA ALA A 130 2.64 -9.31 3.21
C ALA A 130 2.61 -8.26 2.08
N ILE A 131 1.45 -7.65 1.85
CA ILE A 131 1.25 -6.56 0.88
C ILE A 131 0.34 -5.46 1.45
N ASP A 132 0.10 -4.42 0.65
CA ASP A 132 -0.86 -3.34 0.87
C ASP A 132 -0.74 -2.65 2.24
N PRO A 133 0.42 -2.04 2.54
CA PRO A 133 0.57 -1.30 3.77
C PRO A 133 -0.37 -0.09 3.80
N HIS A 134 -1.14 0.03 4.87
CA HIS A 134 -1.93 1.22 5.15
C HIS A 134 -1.67 1.73 6.56
N VAL A 135 -1.13 2.95 6.65
CA VAL A 135 -0.77 3.57 7.93
C VAL A 135 -1.85 4.51 8.41
N PHE A 136 -2.37 4.21 9.60
CA PHE A 136 -3.38 5.01 10.26
C PHE A 136 -2.87 5.52 11.61
N ARG A 137 -2.97 6.83 11.84
CA ARG A 137 -2.69 7.44 13.15
C ARG A 137 -3.99 7.84 13.83
N ASP A 138 -4.25 7.27 14.99
CA ASP A 138 -5.46 7.58 15.74
C ASP A 138 -5.31 8.85 16.61
N GLN A 139 -6.42 9.25 17.24
CA GLN A 139 -6.59 10.46 18.02
C GLN A 139 -5.72 10.51 19.28
N ASP A 140 -5.44 9.36 19.88
CA ASP A 140 -4.51 9.21 21.01
C ASP A 140 -3.03 9.33 20.58
N GLY A 141 -2.78 9.42 19.28
CA GLY A 141 -1.46 9.52 18.69
C GLY A 141 -0.83 8.17 18.36
N GLN A 142 -1.47 7.04 18.68
CA GLN A 142 -1.00 5.71 18.33
C GLN A 142 -1.06 5.49 16.82
N TRP A 143 -0.01 4.88 16.29
CA TRP A 143 0.09 4.49 14.88
C TRP A 143 -0.25 3.02 14.71
N TYR A 144 -0.91 2.70 13.63
CA TYR A 144 -1.30 1.36 13.24
C TYR A 144 -0.86 1.12 11.82
N LEU A 145 -0.36 -0.08 11.54
CA LEU A 145 -0.15 -0.58 10.20
C LEU A 145 -1.19 -1.66 9.94
N TYR A 146 -2.09 -1.37 9.01
CA TYR A 146 -2.93 -2.36 8.38
C TYR A 146 -2.17 -2.95 7.19
N MET A 147 -2.37 -4.24 6.93
CA MET A 147 -1.72 -4.93 5.81
C MET A 147 -2.51 -6.18 5.44
N THR A 148 -2.30 -6.65 4.22
CA THR A 148 -2.85 -7.90 3.70
C THR A 148 -1.85 -9.04 3.91
N ILE A 149 -2.33 -10.17 4.44
CA ILE A 149 -1.57 -11.42 4.54
C ILE A 149 -2.40 -12.59 3.99
N GLU A 150 -1.80 -13.78 3.95
CA GLU A 150 -2.47 -15.02 3.57
C GLU A 150 -3.13 -15.70 4.77
N TYR A 151 -4.33 -16.25 4.56
CA TYR A 151 -5.02 -17.13 5.48
C TYR A 151 -5.20 -18.50 4.85
N TRP A 152 -4.50 -19.47 5.43
CA TRP A 152 -4.60 -20.89 5.09
C TRP A 152 -5.54 -21.66 6.01
N ASP A 153 -6.00 -21.03 7.10
CA ASP A 153 -6.71 -21.65 8.21
C ASP A 153 -8.09 -21.03 8.47
N ASP A 154 -8.74 -20.45 7.46
CA ASP A 154 -10.01 -19.75 7.66
C ASP A 154 -11.14 -20.71 8.11
N PRO A 155 -11.79 -20.46 9.27
CA PRO A 155 -12.86 -21.32 9.77
C PRO A 155 -14.10 -21.40 8.87
N GLY A 156 -14.31 -20.41 8.00
CA GLY A 156 -15.38 -20.38 7.01
C GLY A 156 -15.08 -21.20 5.76
N GLY A 157 -13.86 -21.76 5.63
CA GLY A 157 -13.42 -22.57 4.50
C GLY A 157 -12.91 -21.76 3.30
N PHE A 158 -12.75 -20.44 3.45
CA PHE A 158 -12.28 -19.56 2.38
C PHE A 158 -10.77 -19.32 2.49
N ILE A 159 -9.97 -20.15 1.81
CA ILE A 159 -8.50 -19.99 1.74
C ILE A 159 -8.17 -18.80 0.85
N GLY A 160 -7.30 -17.89 1.30
CA GLY A 160 -7.12 -16.65 0.55
C GLY A 160 -6.25 -15.60 1.21
N SER A 161 -6.49 -14.34 0.86
CA SER A 161 -5.92 -13.17 1.55
C SER A 161 -6.93 -12.44 2.41
N GLY A 162 -6.45 -11.74 3.44
CA GLY A 162 -7.26 -10.82 4.22
C GLY A 162 -6.41 -9.89 5.07
N ASN A 163 -7.07 -8.96 5.77
CA ASN A 163 -6.37 -7.85 6.41
C ASN A 163 -6.12 -8.14 7.89
N ILE A 164 -4.94 -7.76 8.35
CA ILE A 164 -4.57 -7.66 9.76
C ILE A 164 -4.25 -6.21 10.12
N VAL A 165 -4.12 -5.95 11.42
CA VAL A 165 -3.56 -4.72 11.95
C VAL A 165 -2.56 -5.04 13.05
N ASP A 166 -1.46 -4.29 13.11
CA ASP A 166 -0.58 -4.26 14.26
C ASP A 166 -0.24 -2.80 14.63
N ARG A 167 0.16 -2.58 15.88
CA ARG A 167 0.60 -1.25 16.32
C ARG A 167 2.00 -0.99 15.81
N LEU A 168 2.24 0.24 15.35
CA LEU A 168 3.57 0.79 15.16
C LEU A 168 4.01 1.44 16.48
N ILE A 169 5.02 0.88 17.14
CA ILE A 169 5.58 1.45 18.38
C ILE A 169 6.48 2.66 18.07
N ASP A 170 7.03 2.67 16.87
CA ASP A 170 7.64 3.79 16.18
C ASP A 170 7.40 3.61 14.67
N PRO A 171 7.71 4.59 13.80
CA PRO A 171 7.40 4.48 12.38
C PRO A 171 8.07 3.30 11.64
N PHE A 172 9.07 2.66 12.24
CA PHE A 172 9.90 1.61 11.67
C PHE A 172 9.77 0.26 12.38
N THR A 173 8.89 0.14 13.39
CA THR A 173 8.81 -1.08 14.21
C THR A 173 7.37 -1.44 14.55
N LEU A 174 6.96 -2.65 14.16
CA LEU A 174 5.71 -3.26 14.61
C LEU A 174 5.82 -3.77 16.06
N GLN A 175 4.72 -3.75 16.80
CA GLN A 175 4.66 -4.30 18.15
C GLN A 175 4.83 -5.83 18.16
N GLY A 176 4.46 -6.51 17.07
CA GLY A 176 4.54 -7.96 16.91
C GLY A 176 3.31 -8.69 17.45
N HIS A 177 2.18 -8.01 17.65
CA HIS A 177 0.92 -8.59 18.14
C HIS A 177 -0.22 -8.36 17.13
N PRO A 178 -0.10 -8.88 15.89
CA PRO A 178 -1.06 -8.63 14.84
C PRO A 178 -2.44 -9.21 15.19
N THR A 179 -3.48 -8.46 14.84
CA THR A 179 -4.88 -8.85 15.01
C THR A 179 -5.55 -8.95 13.64
N ARG A 180 -6.24 -10.06 13.39
CA ARG A 180 -7.07 -10.25 12.19
C ARG A 180 -8.23 -9.24 12.18
N VAL A 181 -8.41 -8.54 11.07
CA VAL A 181 -9.45 -7.51 10.88
C VAL A 181 -10.54 -8.00 9.94
N THR A 182 -10.15 -8.47 8.76
CA THR A 182 -11.07 -9.07 7.78
C THR A 182 -10.51 -10.39 7.29
N SER A 183 -11.40 -11.31 6.93
CA SER A 183 -11.12 -12.52 6.16
C SER A 183 -12.17 -12.65 5.06
N PRO A 184 -11.92 -13.41 3.98
CA PRO A 184 -12.97 -13.73 3.03
C PRO A 184 -14.12 -14.49 3.71
N GLN A 185 -15.35 -14.14 3.38
CA GLN A 185 -16.57 -14.70 3.97
C GLN A 185 -17.62 -15.06 2.92
N HIS A 186 -17.38 -14.74 1.65
CA HIS A 186 -18.36 -14.83 0.59
C HIS A 186 -17.78 -15.34 -0.72
N GLN A 187 -18.59 -16.09 -1.46
CA GLN A 187 -18.22 -16.68 -2.76
C GLN A 187 -17.84 -15.64 -3.82
N TRP A 188 -18.42 -14.44 -3.79
CA TRP A 188 -18.07 -13.38 -4.73
C TRP A 188 -16.64 -12.83 -4.56
N GLN A 189 -15.98 -13.18 -3.45
CA GLN A 189 -14.57 -12.83 -3.19
C GLN A 189 -13.60 -13.83 -3.81
N LEU A 190 -14.09 -14.84 -4.54
CA LEU A 190 -13.25 -15.76 -5.30
C LEU A 190 -12.47 -14.97 -6.36
N PHE A 191 -11.16 -14.95 -6.24
CA PHE A 191 -10.26 -14.34 -7.21
C PHE A 191 -9.92 -15.34 -8.32
N GLU A 192 -9.55 -16.56 -7.93
CA GLU A 192 -9.14 -17.61 -8.87
C GLU A 192 -9.51 -18.99 -8.33
N ALA A 193 -10.36 -19.71 -9.06
CA ALA A 193 -10.68 -21.10 -8.75
C ALA A 193 -9.49 -22.02 -9.09
N GLN A 194 -9.26 -23.04 -8.27
CA GLN A 194 -8.23 -24.05 -8.50
C GLN A 194 -6.84 -23.47 -8.81
N ARG A 195 -6.43 -22.42 -8.11
CA ARG A 195 -5.19 -21.69 -8.36
C ARG A 195 -3.97 -22.60 -8.25
N GLU A 196 -3.37 -22.96 -9.38
CA GLU A 196 -2.29 -23.96 -9.47
C GLU A 196 -1.08 -23.56 -8.61
N ALA A 197 -0.71 -22.27 -8.65
CA ALA A 197 0.40 -21.72 -7.88
C ALA A 197 0.20 -21.83 -6.35
N ARG A 198 -1.04 -22.13 -5.91
CA ARG A 198 -1.44 -22.34 -4.51
C ARG A 198 -1.85 -23.79 -4.23
N GLY A 199 -1.44 -24.74 -5.07
CA GLY A 199 -1.73 -26.16 -4.88
C GLY A 199 -3.15 -26.56 -5.29
N GLY A 200 -3.80 -25.76 -6.15
CA GLY A 200 -5.11 -26.10 -6.73
C GLY A 200 -6.31 -25.81 -5.81
N VAL A 201 -6.12 -24.97 -4.78
CA VAL A 201 -7.22 -24.47 -3.94
C VAL A 201 -7.96 -23.33 -4.64
N ASP A 202 -9.23 -23.14 -4.29
CA ASP A 202 -9.93 -21.90 -4.61
C ASP A 202 -9.35 -20.76 -3.78
N TRP A 203 -8.86 -19.71 -4.44
CA TRP A 203 -8.22 -18.57 -3.79
C TRP A 203 -9.16 -17.37 -3.73
N TYR A 204 -9.47 -16.94 -2.52
CA TYR A 204 -10.31 -15.77 -2.26
C TYR A 204 -9.45 -14.55 -1.91
N THR A 205 -9.87 -13.35 -2.31
CA THR A 205 -9.08 -12.13 -2.09
C THR A 205 -9.87 -11.09 -1.31
N VAL A 206 -9.28 -10.64 -0.20
CA VAL A 206 -9.61 -9.40 0.50
C VAL A 206 -8.29 -8.69 0.74
N GLU A 207 -8.13 -7.50 0.18
CA GLU A 207 -6.85 -6.79 0.17
C GLU A 207 -7.08 -5.28 0.16
N GLY A 208 -6.02 -4.48 0.09
CA GLY A 208 -6.09 -3.02 0.02
C GLY A 208 -6.84 -2.36 1.21
N PRO A 209 -6.46 -2.61 2.47
CA PRO A 209 -7.12 -1.98 3.61
C PRO A 209 -6.96 -0.46 3.55
N ALA A 210 -8.04 0.28 3.80
CA ALA A 210 -8.00 1.73 3.95
C ALA A 210 -8.93 2.17 5.07
N VAL A 211 -8.39 2.88 6.06
CA VAL A 211 -9.11 3.28 7.28
C VAL A 211 -9.36 4.79 7.28
N MET A 212 -10.62 5.15 7.51
CA MET A 212 -11.04 6.53 7.72
C MET A 212 -11.90 6.61 8.98
N ARG A 213 -11.57 7.55 9.86
CA ARG A 213 -12.40 7.88 11.03
C ARG A 213 -13.49 8.87 10.65
N HIS A 214 -14.73 8.61 11.08
CA HIS A 214 -15.85 9.51 10.89
C HIS A 214 -16.82 9.46 12.08
N ARG A 215 -16.90 10.58 12.84
CA ARG A 215 -17.80 10.77 14.00
C ARG A 215 -17.53 9.89 15.23
N GLY A 216 -16.25 9.70 15.55
CA GLY A 216 -15.80 8.84 16.66
C GLY A 216 -15.76 7.40 16.22
#